data_AF-A0A329B3T7-F1
#
_entry.id   AF-A0A329B3T7-F1
#
_cell.length_a   1.000
_cell.length_b   1.000
_cell.length_c   1.000
_cell.angle_alpha   90.00
_cell.angle_beta   90.00
_cell.angle_gamma   90.00
#
_symmetry.space_group_name_H-M   'P 1'
#
loop_
_entity.id
_entity.type
_entity.pdbx_description
1 polymer ?
#
loop_
_entity_poly.entity_id
_entity_poly.type
_entity_poly.pdbx_seq_one_letter_code
_entity_poly.pdbx_strand_id
1 'polypeptide(L)'
;MYRFLSLVVAVALSLPVQAGSCDRVAREINAKLATPVNVTQFAGVLTALGGTGQLPNRYVSKQTARDAGWRPGRKLWSVPGLQGKSIGGDRFGNREHRLPAADWHEADLDYQGGKRNGKRLVYAGNGLRYVTVDHYQTFTEIPPCR
;
A
#
# COMPACT_ATOMS: atom_id res chain seq x y z
N MET A 1 -37.66 42.28 33.04
CA MET A 1 -37.11 40.93 33.32
C MET A 1 -36.44 40.41 32.05
N TYR A 2 -35.11 40.58 31.90
CA TYR A 2 -34.37 40.11 30.72
C TYR A 2 -33.98 38.64 30.90
N ARG A 3 -34.55 37.75 30.08
CA ARG A 3 -34.09 36.36 29.95
C ARG A 3 -33.04 36.30 28.85
N PHE A 4 -31.77 36.20 29.25
CA PHE A 4 -30.69 35.83 28.34
C PHE A 4 -30.80 34.33 28.04
N LEU A 5 -31.09 33.99 26.78
CA LEU A 5 -31.01 32.61 26.29
C LEU A 5 -29.59 32.39 25.76
N SER A 6 -28.76 31.71 26.53
CA SER A 6 -27.37 31.42 26.16
C SER A 6 -27.30 30.48 24.96
N LEU A 7 -26.79 30.99 23.84
CA LEU A 7 -26.49 30.20 22.65
C LEU A 7 -25.20 29.39 22.93
N VAL A 8 -25.34 28.09 23.21
CA VAL A 8 -24.17 27.19 23.32
C VAL A 8 -23.75 26.81 21.90
N VAL A 9 -22.72 27.47 21.38
CA VAL A 9 -22.05 27.09 20.14
C VAL A 9 -21.14 25.91 20.44
N ALA A 10 -21.57 24.70 20.08
CA ALA A 10 -20.72 23.52 20.13
C ALA A 10 -19.66 23.61 19.01
N VAL A 11 -18.46 24.09 19.35
CA VAL A 11 -17.31 24.07 18.45
C VAL A 11 -16.78 22.63 18.40
N ALA A 12 -17.10 21.91 17.33
CA ALA A 12 -16.50 20.61 17.04
C ALA A 12 -15.03 20.82 16.67
N LEU A 13 -14.14 20.65 17.66
CA LEU A 13 -12.69 20.66 17.46
C LEU A 13 -12.31 19.38 16.70
N SER A 14 -12.22 19.47 15.37
CA SER A 14 -11.61 18.44 14.53
C SER A 14 -10.11 18.39 14.84
N LEU A 15 -9.70 17.44 15.67
CA LEU A 15 -8.28 17.20 15.94
C LEU A 15 -7.60 16.84 14.61
N PRO A 16 -6.46 17.45 14.27
CA PRO A 16 -5.68 17.03 13.12
C PRO A 16 -5.24 15.58 13.35
N VAL A 17 -5.64 14.68 12.44
CA VAL A 17 -5.09 13.31 12.38
C VAL A 17 -3.59 13.45 12.15
N GLN A 18 -2.81 13.39 13.23
CA GLN A 18 -1.36 13.28 13.14
C GLN A 18 -1.06 11.89 12.58
N ALA A 19 -0.61 11.86 11.34
CA ALA A 19 -0.12 10.66 10.70
C ALA A 19 1.04 10.11 11.54
N GLY A 20 0.86 8.94 12.17
CA GLY A 20 1.91 8.27 12.94
C GLY A 20 3.08 7.84 12.05
N SER A 21 4.21 7.46 12.65
CA SER A 21 5.34 6.98 11.86
C SER A 21 4.97 5.74 11.04
N CYS A 22 5.47 5.63 9.82
CA CYS A 22 5.17 4.49 8.95
C CYS A 22 5.63 3.15 9.55
N ASP A 23 6.65 3.15 10.39
CA ASP A 23 7.06 2.00 11.21
C ASP A 23 5.97 1.51 12.16
N ARG A 24 5.32 2.44 12.87
CA ARG A 24 4.24 2.12 13.80
C ARG A 24 3.03 1.59 13.02
N VAL A 25 2.62 2.32 11.98
CA VAL A 25 1.48 1.92 11.14
C VAL A 25 1.70 0.55 10.50
N ALA A 26 2.89 0.29 9.95
CA ALA A 26 3.23 -1.01 9.39
C ALA A 26 3.09 -2.14 10.41
N ARG A 27 3.59 -1.96 11.65
CA ARG A 27 3.46 -2.97 12.72
C ARG A 27 2.01 -3.20 13.13
N GLU A 28 1.24 -2.13 13.32
CA GLU A 28 -0.17 -2.21 13.74
C GLU A 28 -1.03 -2.90 12.68
N ILE A 29 -0.83 -2.57 11.40
CA ILE A 29 -1.52 -3.25 10.31
C ILE A 29 -1.07 -4.70 10.22
N ASN A 30 0.24 -4.97 10.29
CA ASN A 30 0.78 -6.32 10.20
C ASN A 30 0.24 -7.27 11.27
N ALA A 31 0.03 -6.77 12.49
CA ALA A 31 -0.55 -7.53 13.60
C ALA A 31 -2.01 -7.98 13.34
N LYS A 32 -2.72 -7.33 12.41
CA LYS A 32 -4.10 -7.66 12.02
C LYS A 32 -4.19 -8.58 10.80
N LEU A 33 -3.08 -8.86 10.12
CA LEU A 33 -3.08 -9.65 8.88
C LEU A 33 -3.10 -11.14 9.22
N ALA A 34 -3.96 -11.89 8.50
CA ALA A 34 -3.99 -13.35 8.60
C ALA A 34 -2.64 -14.00 8.21
N THR A 35 -1.89 -13.36 7.32
CA THR A 35 -0.51 -13.74 7.00
C THR A 35 0.39 -12.50 7.09
N PRO A 36 1.34 -12.45 8.03
CA PRO A 36 2.20 -11.29 8.21
C PRO A 36 3.06 -10.99 6.98
N VAL A 37 3.36 -9.71 6.75
CA VAL A 37 4.37 -9.20 5.82
C VAL A 37 5.71 -8.91 6.51
N ASN A 38 6.78 -8.74 5.73
CA ASN A 38 8.03 -8.19 6.24
C ASN A 38 7.83 -6.71 6.62
N VAL A 39 7.79 -6.43 7.93
CA VAL A 39 7.48 -5.10 8.47
C VAL A 39 8.46 -4.03 7.97
N THR A 40 9.76 -4.31 7.94
CA THR A 40 10.77 -3.34 7.51
C THR A 40 10.59 -2.95 6.05
N GLN A 41 10.39 -3.94 5.17
CA GLN A 41 10.08 -3.68 3.76
C GLN A 41 8.77 -2.89 3.64
N PHE A 42 7.72 -3.31 4.35
CA PHE A 42 6.41 -2.71 4.26
C PHE A 42 6.43 -1.24 4.71
N ALA A 43 7.02 -0.94 5.87
CA ALA A 43 7.24 0.41 6.36
C ALA A 43 8.02 1.27 5.35
N GLY A 44 9.11 0.75 4.80
CA GLY A 44 9.91 1.47 3.79
C GLY A 44 9.12 1.82 2.52
N VAL A 45 8.21 0.95 2.08
CA VAL A 45 7.30 1.27 0.96
C VAL A 45 6.31 2.36 1.36
N LEU A 46 5.73 2.29 2.56
CA LEU A 46 4.79 3.30 3.04
C LEU A 46 5.45 4.68 3.20
N THR A 47 6.67 4.74 3.71
CA THR A 47 7.47 5.96 3.81
C THR A 47 7.75 6.54 2.43
N ALA A 48 8.21 5.72 1.48
CA ALA A 48 8.50 6.18 0.11
C ALA A 48 7.26 6.78 -0.57
N LEU A 49 6.12 6.08 -0.50
CA LEU A 49 4.86 6.59 -1.05
C LEU A 49 4.36 7.84 -0.31
N GLY A 50 4.53 7.91 1.01
CA GLY A 50 4.12 9.07 1.81
C GLY A 50 4.96 10.32 1.57
N GLY A 51 6.22 10.15 1.16
CA GLY A 51 7.16 11.23 0.87
C GLY A 51 7.17 11.68 -0.58
N THR A 52 7.38 10.76 -1.53
CA THR A 52 7.55 11.09 -2.95
C THR A 52 6.38 10.64 -3.83
N GLY A 53 5.45 9.85 -3.29
CA GLY A 53 4.40 9.20 -4.08
C GLY A 53 4.91 8.05 -4.96
N GLN A 54 6.19 7.67 -4.84
CA GLN A 54 6.83 6.68 -5.71
C GLN A 54 7.22 5.41 -4.93
N LEU A 55 7.20 4.28 -5.63
CA LEU A 55 7.71 3.03 -5.08
C LEU A 55 9.25 3.08 -4.96
N PRO A 56 9.85 2.39 -3.97
CA PRO A 56 11.31 2.25 -3.91
C PRO A 56 11.91 1.62 -5.18
N ASN A 57 13.16 1.97 -5.53
CA ASN A 57 13.86 1.51 -6.76
C ASN A 57 14.01 -0.01 -6.95
N ARG A 58 13.63 -0.81 -5.95
CA ARG A 58 13.56 -2.28 -6.05
C ARG A 58 12.36 -2.77 -6.85
N TYR A 59 11.38 -1.92 -7.12
CA TYR A 59 10.23 -2.29 -7.95
C TYR A 59 10.49 -2.06 -9.43
N VAL A 60 9.96 -2.95 -10.26
CA VAL A 60 9.91 -2.81 -11.72
C VAL A 60 8.48 -3.11 -12.17
N SER A 61 8.00 -2.40 -13.20
CA SER A 61 6.68 -2.70 -13.77
C SER A 61 6.68 -4.07 -14.43
N LYS A 62 5.50 -4.68 -14.61
CA LYS A 62 5.36 -5.90 -15.42
C LYS A 62 5.87 -5.68 -16.84
N GLN A 63 5.69 -4.48 -17.41
CA GLN A 63 6.18 -4.18 -18.75
C GLN A 63 7.70 -4.21 -18.80
N THR A 64 8.38 -3.46 -17.94
CA THR A 64 9.84 -3.45 -17.83
C THR A 64 10.41 -4.85 -17.60
N ALA A 65 9.76 -5.65 -16.75
CA ALA A 65 10.16 -7.03 -16.54
C ALA A 65 10.00 -7.87 -17.82
N ARG A 66 8.88 -7.73 -18.54
CA ARG A 66 8.64 -8.43 -19.82
C ARG A 66 9.65 -8.06 -20.89
N ASP A 67 10.04 -6.80 -20.96
CA ASP A 67 11.04 -6.29 -21.90
C ASP A 67 12.43 -6.87 -21.60
N ALA A 68 12.74 -7.10 -20.33
CA ALA A 68 13.93 -7.83 -19.90
C ALA A 68 13.83 -9.36 -20.07
N GLY A 69 12.74 -9.89 -20.62
CA GLY A 69 12.56 -11.32 -20.89
C GLY A 69 11.81 -12.13 -19.81
N TRP A 70 11.23 -11.47 -18.82
CA TRP A 70 10.33 -12.13 -17.88
C TRP A 70 8.99 -12.51 -18.53
N ARG A 71 8.38 -13.60 -18.06
CA ARG A 71 7.05 -14.07 -18.47
C ARG A 71 6.26 -14.55 -17.25
N PRO A 72 4.93 -14.41 -17.22
CA PRO A 72 4.11 -14.95 -16.13
C PRO A 72 4.41 -16.44 -15.87
N GLY A 73 4.45 -16.82 -14.60
CA GLY A 73 4.84 -18.18 -14.17
C GLY A 73 6.35 -18.39 -13.99
N ARG A 74 7.21 -17.60 -14.64
CA ARG A 74 8.66 -17.63 -14.43
C ARG A 74 9.04 -16.84 -13.16
N LYS A 75 10.04 -17.33 -12.42
CA LYS A 75 10.64 -16.60 -11.28
C LYS A 75 11.30 -15.32 -11.78
N LEU A 76 10.97 -14.17 -11.20
CA LEU A 76 11.51 -12.87 -11.62
C LEU A 76 13.04 -12.84 -11.53
N TRP A 77 13.60 -13.33 -10.43
CA TRP A 77 15.06 -13.34 -10.20
C TRP A 77 15.82 -14.34 -11.09
N SER A 78 15.14 -15.16 -11.89
CA SER A 78 15.79 -15.99 -12.91
C SER A 78 16.09 -15.24 -14.21
N VAL A 79 15.73 -13.96 -14.28
CA VAL A 79 15.97 -13.08 -15.42
C VAL A 79 17.19 -12.20 -15.09
N PRO A 80 18.24 -12.19 -15.93
CA PRO A 80 19.39 -11.31 -15.75
C PRO A 80 18.97 -9.84 -15.57
N GLY A 81 19.59 -9.15 -14.61
CA GLY A 81 19.26 -7.75 -14.29
C GLY A 81 18.02 -7.54 -13.40
N LEU A 82 17.23 -8.58 -13.12
CA LEU A 82 16.04 -8.49 -12.26
C LEU A 82 16.22 -9.17 -10.88
N GLN A 83 17.43 -9.65 -10.57
CA GLN A 83 17.73 -10.21 -9.25
C GLN A 83 17.56 -9.15 -8.15
N GLY A 84 16.90 -9.52 -7.05
CA GLY A 84 16.57 -8.59 -5.96
C GLY A 84 15.36 -7.67 -6.23
N LYS A 85 14.83 -7.63 -7.47
CA LYS A 85 13.68 -6.79 -7.82
C LYS A 85 12.35 -7.41 -7.38
N SER A 86 11.29 -6.61 -7.38
CA SER A 86 9.90 -7.03 -7.18
C SER A 86 9.01 -6.40 -8.25
N ILE A 87 7.87 -7.01 -8.57
CA ILE A 87 6.91 -6.40 -9.50
C ILE A 87 6.12 -5.32 -8.77
N GLY A 88 5.94 -4.15 -9.39
CA GLY A 88 5.06 -3.11 -8.85
C GLY A 88 4.98 -1.86 -9.71
N GLY A 89 3.96 -1.05 -9.45
CA GLY A 89 3.67 0.20 -10.16
C GLY A 89 2.71 0.06 -11.33
N ASP A 90 2.22 -1.15 -11.62
CA ASP A 90 1.19 -1.35 -12.63
C ASP A 90 -0.21 -0.96 -12.10
N ARG A 91 -1.09 -0.53 -13.01
CA ARG A 91 -2.49 -0.24 -12.70
C ARG A 91 -3.20 -1.47 -12.11
N PHE A 92 -3.89 -1.29 -11.00
CA PHE A 92 -4.82 -2.26 -10.43
C PHE A 92 -6.25 -1.90 -10.85
N GLY A 93 -6.94 -2.85 -11.49
CA GLY A 93 -8.23 -2.56 -12.13
C GLY A 93 -9.42 -2.43 -11.18
N ASN A 94 -9.32 -2.92 -9.94
CA ASN A 94 -10.43 -2.98 -8.98
C ASN A 94 -11.74 -3.52 -9.60
N ARG A 95 -11.65 -4.61 -10.39
CA ARG A 95 -12.76 -5.12 -11.21
C ARG A 95 -13.88 -5.72 -10.38
N GLU A 96 -13.53 -6.23 -9.21
CA GLU A 96 -14.44 -6.79 -8.21
C GLU A 96 -15.05 -5.70 -7.31
N HIS A 97 -14.71 -4.42 -7.52
CA HIS A 97 -15.23 -3.27 -6.77
C HIS A 97 -15.11 -3.41 -5.24
N ARG A 98 -14.04 -4.07 -4.78
CA ARG A 98 -13.76 -4.26 -3.34
C ARG A 98 -13.14 -3.03 -2.68
N LEU A 99 -12.61 -2.10 -3.48
CA LEU A 99 -12.08 -0.81 -3.05
C LEU A 99 -12.95 0.33 -3.58
N PRO A 100 -12.92 1.53 -2.97
CA PRO A 100 -13.58 2.71 -3.53
C PRO A 100 -12.99 3.07 -4.91
N ALA A 101 -13.74 3.86 -5.69
CA ALA A 101 -13.28 4.31 -7.00
C ALA A 101 -12.07 5.26 -6.89
N ALA A 102 -10.94 4.85 -7.47
CA ALA A 102 -9.72 5.65 -7.59
C ALA A 102 -8.80 5.06 -8.67
N ASP A 103 -7.75 5.81 -9.03
CA ASP A 103 -6.68 5.33 -9.91
C ASP A 103 -5.66 4.49 -9.12
N TRP A 104 -6.02 3.21 -8.94
CA TRP A 104 -5.23 2.27 -8.18
C TRP A 104 -4.02 1.71 -8.93
N HIS A 105 -2.96 1.48 -8.18
CA HIS A 105 -1.74 0.79 -8.59
C HIS A 105 -1.43 -0.31 -7.57
N GLU A 106 -0.64 -1.32 -7.98
CA GLU A 106 -0.27 -2.45 -7.11
C GLU A 106 1.24 -2.68 -7.02
N ALA A 107 1.70 -3.24 -5.90
CA ALA A 107 3.09 -3.63 -5.67
C ALA A 107 3.20 -4.93 -4.87
N ASP A 108 4.09 -5.83 -5.29
CA ASP A 108 4.37 -7.11 -4.62
C ASP A 108 5.07 -6.89 -3.26
N LEU A 109 4.52 -7.48 -2.20
CA LEU A 109 5.18 -7.53 -0.89
C LEU A 109 5.86 -8.90 -0.69
N ASP A 110 6.95 -8.92 0.08
CA ASP A 110 7.69 -10.14 0.46
C ASP A 110 8.14 -11.05 -0.69
N TYR A 111 8.37 -10.52 -1.89
CA TYR A 111 8.92 -11.34 -2.97
C TYR A 111 10.40 -11.65 -2.72
N GLN A 112 10.75 -12.94 -2.71
CA GLN A 112 12.09 -13.46 -2.39
C GLN A 112 12.64 -14.40 -3.48
N GLY A 113 12.36 -14.11 -4.76
CA GLY A 113 12.96 -14.85 -5.89
C GLY A 113 12.28 -16.17 -6.29
N GLY A 114 11.24 -16.60 -5.57
CA GLY A 114 10.42 -17.76 -5.91
C GLY A 114 9.34 -17.48 -6.96
N LYS A 115 8.22 -18.21 -6.86
CA LYS A 115 6.96 -17.81 -7.53
C LYS A 115 6.40 -16.57 -6.82
N ARG A 116 5.70 -15.70 -7.56
CA ARG A 116 5.02 -14.55 -6.95
C ARG A 116 3.96 -15.04 -5.95
N ASN A 117 3.92 -14.43 -4.77
CA ASN A 117 2.97 -14.76 -3.70
C ASN A 117 1.66 -13.96 -3.86
N GLY A 118 0.78 -13.98 -2.85
CA GLY A 118 -0.49 -13.24 -2.83
C GLY A 118 -0.51 -11.91 -2.11
N LYS A 119 0.64 -11.44 -1.61
CA LYS A 119 0.72 -10.25 -0.76
C LYS A 119 0.96 -9.00 -1.60
N ARG A 120 0.11 -8.00 -1.46
CA ARG A 120 0.19 -6.77 -2.26
C ARG A 120 -0.13 -5.55 -1.42
N LEU A 121 0.60 -4.47 -1.70
CA LEU A 121 0.11 -3.13 -1.44
C LEU A 121 -0.69 -2.67 -2.67
N VAL A 122 -1.85 -2.06 -2.44
CA VAL A 122 -2.63 -1.34 -3.44
C VAL A 122 -2.73 0.12 -3.01
N TYR A 123 -2.39 1.05 -3.90
CA TYR A 123 -2.25 2.46 -3.56
C TYR A 123 -2.73 3.38 -4.68
N ALA A 124 -3.20 4.58 -4.32
CA ALA A 124 -3.64 5.60 -5.26
C ALA A 124 -2.87 6.92 -5.04
N GLY A 125 -2.82 7.77 -6.06
CA GLY A 125 -2.07 9.04 -6.03
C GLY A 125 -2.57 10.05 -4.99
N ASN A 126 -3.81 9.90 -4.52
CA ASN A 126 -4.40 10.71 -3.45
C ASN A 126 -4.02 10.23 -2.03
N GLY A 127 -3.13 9.24 -1.91
CA GLY A 127 -2.62 8.74 -0.63
C GLY A 127 -3.41 7.58 -0.02
N LEU A 128 -4.53 7.18 -0.62
CA LEU A 128 -5.27 5.98 -0.20
C LEU A 128 -4.43 4.73 -0.44
N ARG A 129 -4.45 3.82 0.54
CA ARG A 129 -3.59 2.64 0.57
C ARG A 129 -4.29 1.47 1.27
N TYR A 130 -4.18 0.28 0.69
CA TYR A 130 -4.69 -0.97 1.22
C TYR A 130 -3.63 -2.07 1.10
N VAL A 131 -3.66 -3.05 2.00
CA VAL A 131 -2.89 -4.29 1.87
C VAL A 131 -3.83 -5.47 1.70
N THR A 132 -3.47 -6.41 0.83
CA THR A 132 -4.06 -7.74 0.74
C THR A 132 -2.97 -8.78 0.98
N VAL A 133 -3.32 -9.87 1.65
CA VAL A 133 -2.41 -11.00 1.91
C VAL A 133 -2.96 -12.33 1.39
N ASP A 134 -4.03 -12.28 0.61
CA ASP A 134 -4.83 -13.43 0.18
C ASP A 134 -5.17 -13.37 -1.33
N HIS A 135 -4.30 -12.76 -2.13
CA HIS A 135 -4.52 -12.56 -3.58
C HIS A 135 -5.79 -11.74 -3.88
N TYR A 136 -5.91 -10.55 -3.29
CA TYR A 136 -6.96 -9.56 -3.56
C TYR A 136 -8.38 -9.99 -3.12
N GLN A 137 -8.52 -11.03 -2.29
CA GLN A 137 -9.82 -11.46 -1.78
C GLN A 137 -10.30 -10.51 -0.69
N THR A 138 -9.43 -10.12 0.23
CA THR A 138 -9.72 -9.13 1.26
C THR A 138 -8.66 -8.04 1.31
N PHE A 139 -9.05 -6.88 1.84
CA PHE A 139 -8.21 -5.70 1.94
C PHE A 139 -8.31 -5.10 3.33
N THR A 140 -7.16 -4.72 3.88
CA THR A 140 -7.06 -3.94 5.12
C THR A 140 -6.59 -2.55 4.76
N GLU A 141 -7.38 -1.53 5.14
CA GLU A 141 -7.02 -0.13 4.94
C GLU A 141 -5.78 0.25 5.77
N ILE A 142 -4.91 1.04 5.17
CA ILE A 142 -3.68 1.53 5.80
C ILE A 142 -3.86 3.03 6.04
N PRO A 143 -3.86 3.48 7.30
CA PRO A 143 -3.99 4.90 7.59
C PRO A 143 -2.76 5.69 7.08
N PRO A 144 -2.90 7.00 6.85
CA PRO A 144 -1.78 7.84 6.49
C PRO A 144 -0.65 7.78 7.53
N CYS A 145 0.59 7.75 7.02
CA CYS A 145 1.81 7.80 7.81
C CYS A 145 2.87 8.59 7.04
N ARG A 146 3.82 9.19 7.78
CA ARG A 146 5.02 9.84 7.23
C ARG A 146 6.23 9.53 8.10
#